data_AF-A0A8F4J7P1-F1
#
_entry.id   AF-A0A8F4J7P1-F1
#
_cell.length_a   1.000
_cell.length_b   1.000
_cell.length_c   1.000
_cell.angle_alpha   90.00
_cell.angle_beta   90.00
_cell.angle_gamma   90.00
#
_symmetry.space_group_name_H-M   'P 1'
#
loop_
_entity.id
_entity.type
_entity.pdbx_description
1 polymer ?
#
loop_
_entity_poly.entity_id
_entity_poly.type
_entity_poly.pdbx_seq_one_letter_code
_entity_poly.pdbx_strand_id
1 'polypeptide(L)'
;MPSSRCSLPRGASPSSGSSPAPRGSRAPAAPRSTPRADDALTALREGLADGVAVDFAAGFGVDDPSADSSALLAEAVEVARGAHTVLLFLGLPPSYESEGYDRTHLDLPADQLAVLAAVREVNDRVVVVLANGSVVAVQRWEHLAGAILEGWLGGQAGGSAIADVILGRVSPSGRLAETMPLRLQDTPAYLNFPGEDRHVRYGEGIHVGYRYYDAVEREVSYPFGHGLSYTTFEYADLAVTALEASGDQHDHWMGPIRFSVSATVTNTGPVAGKEVVQLYVGARGSSVPRPVRELKGFAKVALAPGESQRVNLFLTERDLAYWSTRADGWVVEPGEVEVAVGASSRDLRLTEVVTVTGPPPTFPLDRSSTLKEWLEHPVGHELLLDVLAHSPSGDLTPMVDNPEQLRMLGSFPLPRLTAMLMPTREVGSDLVDGLLAQVDGRA
;
A
#
# COMPACT_ATOMS: atom_id res chain seq x y z
N MET A 1 -24.66 -43.83 -58.76
CA MET A 1 -23.46 -44.67 -59.03
C MET A 1 -22.94 -44.33 -60.42
N PRO A 2 -21.62 -44.36 -60.67
CA PRO A 2 -20.55 -44.99 -59.88
C PRO A 2 -19.69 -43.92 -59.16
N SER A 3 -19.39 -43.96 -57.84
CA SER A 3 -18.51 -44.88 -57.08
C SER A 3 -17.21 -45.22 -57.83
N SER A 4 -16.00 -44.82 -57.40
CA SER A 4 -15.38 -45.28 -56.15
C SER A 4 -14.05 -44.58 -55.80
N ARG A 5 -13.90 -44.23 -54.51
CA ARG A 5 -12.76 -44.37 -53.58
C ARG A 5 -11.34 -43.82 -53.89
N CYS A 6 -11.01 -42.74 -53.16
CA CYS A 6 -9.99 -42.59 -52.08
C CYS A 6 -8.59 -43.23 -52.17
N SER A 7 -7.54 -42.38 -52.06
CA SER A 7 -6.44 -42.52 -51.06
C SER A 7 -5.58 -41.25 -50.96
N LEU A 8 -5.27 -40.85 -49.72
CA LEU A 8 -4.31 -39.80 -49.31
C LEU A 8 -2.85 -40.34 -49.34
N PRO A 9 -1.83 -39.47 -49.44
CA PRO A 9 -1.14 -39.05 -48.22
C PRO A 9 -0.78 -37.55 -48.12
N ARG A 10 -0.99 -37.02 -46.91
CA ARG A 10 -0.25 -36.00 -46.14
C ARG A 10 0.58 -34.92 -46.86
N GLY A 11 0.29 -33.66 -46.51
CA GLY A 11 1.31 -32.63 -46.34
C GLY A 11 0.85 -31.21 -46.67
N ALA A 12 0.73 -30.37 -45.62
CA ALA A 12 0.61 -28.91 -45.63
C ALA A 12 -0.71 -28.30 -46.14
N SER A 13 -1.53 -27.87 -45.17
CA SER A 13 -2.46 -26.74 -45.34
C SER A 13 -2.08 -25.67 -44.31
N PRO A 14 -2.05 -24.38 -44.69
CA PRO A 14 -1.73 -23.28 -43.78
C PRO A 14 -3.01 -22.89 -43.01
N SER A 15 -2.91 -22.82 -41.68
CA SER A 15 -3.89 -22.16 -40.81
C SER A 15 -3.10 -21.04 -40.10
N SER A 16 -3.19 -19.81 -40.60
CA SER A 16 -4.17 -18.78 -40.19
C SER A 16 -3.87 -18.24 -38.79
N GLY A 17 -3.63 -16.92 -38.72
CA GLY A 17 -3.13 -16.16 -37.59
C GLY A 17 -3.62 -16.61 -36.21
N SER A 18 -2.67 -17.01 -35.37
CA SER A 18 -2.87 -17.20 -33.94
C SER A 18 -2.89 -15.83 -33.25
N SER A 19 -4.04 -15.49 -32.67
CA SER A 19 -4.19 -14.39 -31.71
C SER A 19 -3.20 -14.54 -30.54
N PRO A 20 -2.55 -13.48 -30.04
CA PRO A 20 -1.73 -13.60 -28.84
C PRO A 20 -2.60 -13.98 -27.64
N ALA A 21 -2.22 -15.04 -26.92
CA ALA A 21 -2.96 -15.52 -25.77
C ALA A 21 -3.03 -14.44 -24.67
N PRO A 22 -4.19 -14.22 -24.03
CA PRO A 22 -4.34 -13.23 -22.97
C PRO A 22 -3.48 -13.60 -21.74
N ARG A 23 -2.82 -12.61 -21.14
CA ARG A 23 -1.98 -12.81 -19.95
C ARG A 23 -2.84 -12.84 -18.69
N GLY A 24 -3.43 -14.00 -18.42
CA GLY A 24 -4.35 -14.21 -17.29
C GLY A 24 -3.69 -14.61 -15.96
N SER A 25 -2.42 -15.03 -15.94
CA SER A 25 -1.72 -15.41 -14.71
C SER A 25 -0.20 -15.27 -14.85
N ARG A 26 0.53 -15.27 -13.72
CA ARG A 26 1.99 -15.37 -13.71
C ARG A 26 2.42 -16.66 -14.40
N ALA A 27 3.57 -16.67 -15.05
CA ALA A 27 4.21 -17.91 -15.50
C ALA A 27 4.40 -18.83 -14.26
N PRO A 28 3.77 -20.02 -14.19
CA PRO A 28 3.99 -20.92 -13.07
C PRO A 28 4.96 -22.04 -13.47
N ALA A 29 5.65 -22.62 -12.49
CA ALA A 29 6.26 -23.95 -12.60
C ALA A 29 5.29 -25.06 -13.09
N ALA A 30 3.97 -24.81 -13.13
CA ALA A 30 2.97 -25.66 -13.76
C ALA A 30 1.78 -24.83 -14.31
N PRO A 31 1.56 -24.73 -15.64
CA PRO A 31 0.36 -24.09 -16.19
C PRO A 31 -0.89 -24.80 -15.67
N ARG A 32 -1.78 -24.07 -14.98
CA ARG A 32 -3.12 -24.59 -14.69
C ARG A 32 -3.86 -24.71 -16.03
N SER A 33 -4.34 -25.91 -16.36
CA SER A 33 -5.16 -26.12 -17.55
C SER A 33 -6.49 -25.36 -17.38
N THR A 34 -6.58 -24.16 -17.94
CA THR A 34 -7.84 -23.39 -17.98
C THR A 34 -8.70 -23.88 -19.12
N PRO A 35 -10.00 -24.16 -18.91
CA PRO A 35 -10.89 -24.65 -19.97
C PRO A 35 -11.06 -23.68 -21.15
N ARG A 36 -10.94 -22.37 -20.89
CA ARG A 36 -11.01 -21.28 -21.86
C ARG A 36 -10.46 -20.00 -21.22
N ALA A 37 -9.72 -19.21 -21.99
CA ALA A 37 -9.31 -17.86 -21.62
C ALA A 37 -9.88 -16.88 -22.65
N ASP A 38 -10.52 -15.81 -22.18
CA ASP A 38 -11.13 -14.81 -23.05
C ASP A 38 -10.10 -13.76 -23.44
N ASP A 39 -9.94 -13.52 -24.74
CA ASP A 39 -9.09 -12.45 -25.26
C ASP A 39 -9.89 -11.16 -25.49
N ALA A 40 -9.24 -10.01 -25.25
CA ALA A 40 -9.90 -8.71 -25.33
C ALA A 40 -10.33 -8.36 -26.76
N LEU A 41 -9.61 -8.81 -27.79
CA LEU A 41 -9.92 -8.52 -29.19
C LEU A 41 -11.26 -9.15 -29.59
N THR A 42 -11.46 -10.42 -29.27
CA THR A 42 -12.72 -11.13 -29.48
C THR A 42 -13.85 -10.46 -28.69
N ALA A 43 -13.65 -10.19 -27.40
CA ALA A 43 -14.67 -9.55 -26.56
C ALA A 43 -15.07 -8.14 -27.04
N LEU A 44 -14.11 -7.35 -27.55
CA LEU A 44 -14.37 -6.03 -28.14
C LEU A 44 -15.16 -6.15 -29.45
N ARG A 45 -14.81 -7.09 -30.33
CA ARG A 45 -15.52 -7.34 -31.59
C ARG A 45 -16.96 -7.78 -31.35
N GLU A 46 -17.19 -8.64 -30.37
CA GLU A 46 -18.54 -9.07 -29.97
C GLU A 46 -19.32 -7.98 -29.23
N GLY A 47 -18.60 -7.08 -28.56
CA GLY A 47 -19.21 -6.10 -27.67
C GLY A 47 -19.59 -4.77 -28.31
N LEU A 48 -19.04 -4.46 -29.48
CA LEU A 48 -19.31 -3.26 -30.26
C LEU A 48 -20.56 -3.43 -31.14
N ALA A 49 -21.20 -2.31 -31.48
CA ALA A 49 -22.37 -2.31 -32.36
C ALA A 49 -22.01 -2.73 -33.80
N ASP A 50 -22.99 -3.27 -34.52
CA ASP A 50 -22.85 -3.64 -35.92
C ASP A 50 -22.33 -2.45 -36.76
N GLY A 51 -21.29 -2.69 -37.56
CA GLY A 51 -20.67 -1.70 -38.42
C GLY A 51 -19.45 -0.97 -37.84
N VAL A 52 -19.07 -1.23 -36.57
CA VAL A 52 -17.79 -0.77 -36.03
C VAL A 52 -16.70 -1.78 -36.38
N ALA A 53 -15.73 -1.38 -37.22
CA ALA A 53 -14.59 -2.21 -37.56
C ALA A 53 -13.55 -2.21 -36.43
N VAL A 54 -13.00 -3.40 -36.12
CA VAL A 54 -11.90 -3.59 -35.16
C VAL A 54 -10.76 -4.29 -35.88
N ASP A 55 -9.85 -3.47 -36.39
CA ASP A 55 -8.60 -3.94 -36.98
C ASP A 55 -7.58 -4.29 -35.91
N PHE A 56 -6.69 -5.21 -36.23
CA PHE A 56 -5.65 -5.68 -35.31
C PHE A 56 -4.30 -5.69 -36.02
N ALA A 57 -3.28 -5.17 -35.35
CA ALA A 57 -1.88 -5.32 -35.68
C ALA A 57 -1.12 -5.69 -34.40
N ALA A 58 -0.14 -6.58 -34.50
CA ALA A 58 0.59 -7.03 -33.31
C ALA A 58 1.53 -5.95 -32.76
N GLY A 59 2.14 -5.13 -33.62
CA GLY A 59 3.02 -4.01 -33.25
C GLY A 59 4.42 -4.42 -32.79
N PHE A 60 4.54 -5.45 -31.96
CA PHE A 60 5.80 -5.97 -31.42
C PHE A 60 5.72 -7.48 -31.18
N GLY A 61 6.87 -8.14 -31.04
CA GLY A 61 6.97 -9.54 -30.66
C GLY A 61 6.94 -9.71 -29.13
N VAL A 62 6.44 -10.85 -28.64
CA VAL A 62 6.46 -11.17 -27.20
C VAL A 62 7.40 -12.34 -26.98
N ASP A 63 8.56 -12.10 -26.37
CA ASP A 63 9.62 -13.11 -26.17
C ASP A 63 10.04 -13.84 -27.46
N ASP A 64 9.83 -13.21 -28.62
CA ASP A 64 10.17 -13.75 -29.93
C ASP A 64 11.33 -12.97 -30.55
N PRO A 65 12.58 -13.48 -30.44
CA PRO A 65 13.75 -12.81 -31.02
C PRO A 65 13.77 -12.88 -32.56
N SER A 66 12.90 -13.68 -33.19
CA SER A 66 12.77 -13.78 -34.64
C SER A 66 11.75 -12.80 -35.24
N ALA A 67 10.97 -12.12 -34.39
CA ALA A 67 9.99 -11.15 -34.84
C ALA A 67 10.65 -9.96 -35.55
N ASP A 68 10.20 -9.67 -36.77
CA ASP A 68 10.59 -8.44 -37.48
C ASP A 68 9.88 -7.24 -36.85
N SER A 69 10.48 -6.72 -35.79
CA SER A 69 9.95 -5.59 -35.02
C SER A 69 9.73 -4.36 -35.89
N SER A 70 10.52 -4.18 -36.96
CA SER A 70 10.37 -3.04 -37.86
C SER A 70 9.12 -3.15 -38.74
N ALA A 71 8.84 -4.35 -39.26
CA ALA A 71 7.64 -4.62 -40.04
C ALA A 71 6.38 -4.56 -39.18
N LEU A 72 6.41 -5.14 -37.97
CA LEU A 72 5.28 -5.11 -37.04
C LEU A 72 4.94 -3.69 -36.59
N LEU A 73 5.96 -2.86 -36.31
CA LEU A 73 5.76 -1.46 -35.98
C LEU A 73 5.15 -0.68 -37.14
N ALA A 74 5.64 -0.88 -38.37
CA ALA A 74 5.09 -0.22 -39.55
C ALA A 74 3.62 -0.61 -39.79
N GLU A 75 3.27 -1.88 -39.63
CA GLU A 75 1.88 -2.36 -39.72
C GLU A 75 0.98 -1.69 -38.67
N ALA A 76 1.42 -1.64 -37.40
CA ALA A 76 0.65 -1.01 -36.33
C ALA A 76 0.43 0.49 -36.56
N VAL A 77 1.43 1.21 -37.08
CA VAL A 77 1.30 2.62 -37.45
C VAL A 77 0.28 2.82 -38.56
N GLU A 78 0.28 1.98 -39.60
CA GLU A 78 -0.67 2.10 -40.70
C GLU A 78 -2.12 1.76 -40.27
N VAL A 79 -2.31 0.75 -39.42
CA VAL A 79 -3.62 0.48 -38.80
C VAL A 79 -4.07 1.65 -37.93
N ALA A 80 -3.19 2.21 -37.11
CA ALA A 80 -3.49 3.34 -36.24
C ALA A 80 -3.89 4.61 -37.02
N ARG A 81 -3.30 4.85 -38.20
CA ARG A 81 -3.62 6.00 -39.07
C ARG A 81 -5.06 5.99 -39.57
N GLY A 82 -5.62 4.79 -39.81
CA GLY A 82 -7.00 4.60 -40.26
C GLY A 82 -8.04 4.56 -39.13
N ALA A 83 -7.60 4.40 -37.87
CA ALA A 83 -8.48 4.19 -36.74
C ALA A 83 -8.98 5.50 -36.10
N HIS A 84 -10.21 5.51 -35.59
CA HIS A 84 -10.72 6.64 -34.80
C HIS A 84 -10.14 6.67 -33.37
N THR A 85 -9.98 5.51 -32.75
CA THR A 85 -9.40 5.35 -31.41
C THR A 85 -8.49 4.13 -31.46
N VAL A 86 -7.30 4.23 -30.85
CA VAL A 86 -6.35 3.11 -30.77
C VAL A 86 -6.34 2.58 -29.34
N LEU A 87 -6.56 1.28 -29.17
CA LEU A 87 -6.35 0.57 -27.92
C LEU A 87 -5.01 -0.17 -28.01
N LEU A 88 -4.01 0.28 -27.27
CA LEU A 88 -2.68 -0.29 -27.26
C LEU A 88 -2.48 -1.13 -26.00
N PHE A 89 -2.39 -2.44 -26.16
CA PHE A 89 -2.16 -3.38 -25.06
C PHE A 89 -0.66 -3.55 -24.84
N LEU A 90 -0.16 -3.04 -23.72
CA LEU A 90 1.25 -3.09 -23.32
C LEU A 90 1.39 -3.86 -22.01
N GLY A 91 2.61 -4.27 -21.66
CA GLY A 91 2.84 -4.99 -20.42
C GLY A 91 4.20 -5.67 -20.35
N LEU A 92 4.37 -6.46 -19.31
CA LEU A 92 5.60 -7.22 -19.11
C LEU A 92 5.50 -8.57 -19.82
N PRO A 93 6.54 -9.03 -20.54
CA PRO A 93 6.55 -10.38 -21.09
C PRO A 93 6.77 -11.42 -19.97
N PRO A 94 6.45 -12.71 -20.20
CA PRO A 94 6.79 -13.79 -19.28
C PRO A 94 8.27 -13.79 -18.86
N SER A 95 9.19 -13.49 -19.77
CA SER A 95 10.63 -13.37 -19.47
C SER A 95 11.02 -12.27 -18.48
N TYR A 96 10.13 -11.32 -18.18
CA TYR A 96 10.41 -10.25 -17.20
C TYR A 96 9.84 -10.58 -15.83
N GLU A 97 8.91 -11.54 -15.71
CA GLU A 97 8.22 -11.85 -14.45
C GLU A 97 8.11 -13.36 -14.19
N SER A 98 9.10 -14.12 -14.62
CA SER A 98 9.12 -15.55 -14.36
C SER A 98 9.53 -15.86 -12.92
N GLU A 99 9.13 -17.04 -12.46
CA GLU A 99 9.35 -17.51 -11.10
C GLU A 99 10.85 -17.74 -10.82
N GLY A 100 11.32 -17.26 -9.66
CA GLY A 100 12.67 -17.54 -9.17
C GLY A 100 13.70 -16.45 -9.41
N TYR A 101 13.33 -15.27 -9.91
CA TYR A 101 14.20 -14.09 -9.92
C TYR A 101 13.41 -12.80 -9.75
N ASP A 102 14.13 -11.75 -9.39
CA ASP A 102 13.62 -10.40 -9.21
C ASP A 102 13.97 -9.52 -10.41
N ARG A 103 13.07 -8.61 -10.77
CA ARG A 103 13.34 -7.59 -11.79
C ARG A 103 14.33 -6.56 -11.28
N THR A 104 15.16 -6.04 -12.19
CA THR A 104 16.15 -4.99 -11.89
C THR A 104 15.72 -3.59 -12.34
N HIS A 105 14.55 -3.46 -12.97
CA HIS A 105 13.97 -2.20 -13.44
C HIS A 105 12.44 -2.25 -13.38
N LEU A 106 11.81 -1.07 -13.46
CA LEU A 106 10.35 -0.92 -13.53
C LEU A 106 9.83 -0.69 -14.95
N ASP A 107 10.70 -0.44 -15.93
CA ASP A 107 10.30 -0.05 -17.28
C ASP A 107 9.54 -1.17 -18.04
N LEU A 108 8.63 -0.75 -18.92
CA LEU A 108 8.11 -1.59 -20.01
C LEU A 108 9.21 -1.89 -21.04
N PRO A 109 9.07 -2.96 -21.85
CA PRO A 109 9.99 -3.23 -22.97
C PRO A 109 10.13 -2.04 -23.93
N ALA A 110 11.34 -1.80 -24.41
CA ALA A 110 11.66 -0.61 -25.22
C ALA A 110 10.98 -0.62 -26.61
N ASP A 111 10.77 -1.79 -27.19
CA ASP A 111 10.04 -2.01 -28.44
C ASP A 111 8.55 -1.64 -28.30
N GLN A 112 7.92 -1.99 -27.19
CA GLN A 112 6.55 -1.56 -26.86
C GLN A 112 6.43 -0.03 -26.75
N LEU A 113 7.40 0.62 -26.10
CA LEU A 113 7.44 2.08 -26.00
C LEU A 113 7.69 2.75 -27.36
N ALA A 114 8.48 2.13 -28.23
CA ALA A 114 8.68 2.62 -29.60
C ALA A 114 7.39 2.56 -30.43
N VAL A 115 6.59 1.49 -30.27
CA VAL A 115 5.25 1.39 -30.89
C VAL A 115 4.32 2.47 -30.36
N LEU A 116 4.25 2.67 -29.04
CA LEU A 116 3.43 3.74 -28.45
C LEU A 116 3.78 5.12 -29.01
N ALA A 117 5.07 5.45 -29.05
CA ALA A 117 5.53 6.72 -29.60
C ALA A 117 5.15 6.86 -31.08
N ALA A 118 5.43 5.86 -31.92
CA ALA A 118 5.14 5.91 -33.35
C ALA A 118 3.63 5.97 -33.66
N VAL A 119 2.81 5.24 -32.91
CA VAL A 119 1.34 5.28 -33.02
C VAL A 119 0.81 6.66 -32.62
N ARG A 120 1.37 7.27 -31.56
CA ARG A 120 0.93 8.59 -31.11
C ARG A 120 1.18 9.69 -32.15
N GLU A 121 2.25 9.59 -32.94
CA GLU A 121 2.55 10.55 -34.02
C GLU A 121 1.48 10.56 -35.13
N VAL A 122 0.72 9.47 -35.29
CA VAL A 122 -0.31 9.37 -36.35
C VAL A 122 -1.74 9.38 -35.81
N ASN A 123 -1.93 9.23 -34.50
CA ASN A 123 -3.24 9.19 -33.87
C ASN A 123 -3.22 9.78 -32.46
N ASP A 124 -4.03 10.81 -32.21
CA ASP A 124 -4.11 11.48 -30.91
C ASP A 124 -5.02 10.77 -29.88
N ARG A 125 -5.77 9.73 -30.28
CA ARG A 125 -6.76 9.04 -29.45
C ARG A 125 -6.27 7.66 -29.04
N VAL A 126 -5.13 7.62 -28.37
CA VAL A 126 -4.48 6.39 -27.87
C VAL A 126 -4.90 6.12 -26.43
N VAL A 127 -5.41 4.92 -26.16
CA VAL A 127 -5.66 4.38 -24.83
C VAL A 127 -4.69 3.24 -24.59
N VAL A 128 -3.93 3.28 -23.51
CA VAL A 128 -3.01 2.19 -23.14
C VAL A 128 -3.70 1.26 -22.13
N VAL A 129 -3.66 -0.04 -22.39
CA VAL A 129 -4.13 -1.08 -21.46
C VAL A 129 -2.93 -1.87 -21.00
N LEU A 130 -2.69 -1.92 -19.69
CA LEU A 130 -1.52 -2.56 -19.10
C LEU A 130 -1.82 -3.98 -18.60
N ALA A 131 -0.89 -4.91 -18.85
CA ALA A 131 -0.92 -6.28 -18.36
C ALA A 131 0.42 -6.69 -17.72
N ASN A 132 0.53 -6.49 -16.41
CA ASN A 132 1.75 -6.72 -15.62
C ASN A 132 1.42 -7.38 -14.27
N GLY A 133 2.32 -8.22 -13.76
CA GLY A 133 2.16 -8.87 -12.46
C GLY A 133 2.58 -8.01 -11.28
N SER A 134 3.46 -7.03 -11.50
CA SER A 134 3.88 -6.02 -10.53
C SER A 134 3.95 -4.64 -11.19
N VAL A 135 4.28 -3.62 -10.40
CA VAL A 135 4.34 -2.22 -10.85
C VAL A 135 5.29 -2.04 -12.05
N VAL A 136 4.85 -1.20 -12.98
CA VAL A 136 5.67 -0.65 -14.07
C VAL A 136 5.78 0.88 -13.94
N ALA A 137 6.90 1.43 -14.38
CA ALA A 137 7.09 2.87 -14.42
C ALA A 137 6.27 3.48 -15.57
N VAL A 138 5.44 4.47 -15.25
CA VAL A 138 4.49 5.11 -16.17
C VAL A 138 4.88 6.54 -16.55
N GLN A 139 5.56 7.26 -15.64
CA GLN A 139 5.91 8.67 -15.77
C GLN A 139 6.58 9.04 -17.11
N ARG A 140 7.37 8.11 -17.65
CA ARG A 140 8.19 8.33 -18.84
C ARG A 140 7.38 8.37 -20.14
N TRP A 141 6.17 7.83 -20.16
CA TRP A 141 5.42 7.64 -21.40
C TRP A 141 3.93 7.96 -21.27
N GLU A 142 3.39 8.15 -20.07
CA GLU A 142 1.96 8.39 -19.85
C GLU A 142 1.40 9.60 -20.62
N HIS A 143 2.24 10.62 -20.87
CA HIS A 143 1.87 11.81 -21.66
C HIS A 143 1.55 11.51 -23.13
N LEU A 144 1.90 10.32 -23.63
CA LEU A 144 1.57 9.85 -24.98
C LEU A 144 0.18 9.18 -25.03
N ALA A 145 -0.39 8.83 -23.88
CA ALA A 145 -1.68 8.16 -23.77
C ALA A 145 -2.77 9.15 -23.34
N GLY A 146 -3.92 9.13 -24.02
CA GLY A 146 -5.10 9.90 -23.60
C GLY A 146 -5.81 9.28 -22.39
N ALA A 147 -5.65 7.97 -22.19
CA ALA A 147 -6.08 7.25 -21.00
C ALA A 147 -5.23 6.00 -20.76
N ILE A 148 -5.11 5.58 -19.50
CA ILE A 148 -4.38 4.37 -19.10
C ILE A 148 -5.31 3.51 -18.25
N LEU A 149 -5.42 2.23 -18.60
CA LEU A 149 -6.14 1.22 -17.81
C LEU A 149 -5.14 0.18 -17.31
N GLU A 150 -4.87 0.19 -16.01
CA GLU A 150 -4.09 -0.85 -15.33
C GLU A 150 -4.95 -2.10 -15.11
N GLY A 151 -4.68 -3.16 -15.90
CA GLY A 151 -5.43 -4.41 -15.91
C GLY A 151 -4.80 -5.53 -15.06
N TRP A 152 -3.56 -5.36 -14.60
CA TRP A 152 -2.76 -6.36 -13.91
C TRP A 152 -2.77 -7.71 -14.65
N LEU A 153 -2.85 -8.82 -13.92
CA LEU A 153 -3.11 -10.16 -14.46
C LEU A 153 -4.56 -10.56 -14.17
N GLY A 154 -5.44 -10.33 -15.15
CA GLY A 154 -6.90 -10.39 -15.00
C GLY A 154 -7.54 -11.79 -14.94
N GLY A 155 -6.78 -12.88 -14.81
CA GLY A 155 -7.33 -14.23 -14.85
C GLY A 155 -7.80 -14.65 -16.25
N GLN A 156 -8.45 -15.80 -16.34
CA GLN A 156 -9.05 -16.30 -17.59
C GLN A 156 -10.17 -15.38 -18.13
N ALA A 157 -10.79 -14.62 -17.22
CA ALA A 157 -11.78 -13.55 -17.41
C ALA A 157 -11.28 -12.24 -18.04
N GLY A 158 -9.96 -12.05 -18.11
CA GLY A 158 -9.34 -10.73 -18.18
C GLY A 158 -9.73 -9.94 -19.43
N GLY A 159 -9.74 -10.57 -20.60
CA GLY A 159 -10.07 -9.90 -21.86
C GLY A 159 -11.50 -9.35 -21.88
N SER A 160 -12.47 -10.16 -21.49
CA SER A 160 -13.89 -9.77 -21.38
C SER A 160 -14.10 -8.66 -20.34
N ALA A 161 -13.45 -8.76 -19.18
CA ALA A 161 -13.55 -7.75 -18.13
C ALA A 161 -12.98 -6.39 -18.58
N ILE A 162 -11.84 -6.39 -19.27
CA ILE A 162 -11.26 -5.18 -19.86
C ILE A 162 -12.21 -4.58 -20.90
N ALA A 163 -12.78 -5.40 -21.79
CA ALA A 163 -13.74 -4.94 -22.79
C ALA A 163 -14.97 -4.28 -22.14
N ASP A 164 -15.53 -4.87 -21.07
CA ASP A 164 -16.68 -4.29 -20.37
C ASP A 164 -16.38 -2.91 -19.77
N VAL A 165 -15.17 -2.71 -19.24
CA VAL A 165 -14.71 -1.41 -18.73
C VAL A 165 -14.50 -0.42 -19.86
N ILE A 166 -13.78 -0.79 -20.93
CA ILE A 166 -13.50 0.10 -22.08
C ILE A 166 -14.79 0.56 -22.76
N LEU A 167 -15.76 -0.34 -22.90
CA LEU A 167 -17.05 -0.06 -23.52
C LEU A 167 -18.03 0.66 -22.58
N GLY A 168 -17.63 0.96 -21.34
CA GLY A 168 -18.46 1.70 -20.38
C GLY A 168 -19.66 0.92 -19.84
N ARG A 169 -19.68 -0.42 -20.00
CA ARG A 169 -20.73 -1.27 -19.42
C ARG A 169 -20.68 -1.27 -17.90
N VAL A 170 -19.48 -1.12 -17.37
CA VAL A 170 -19.21 -0.90 -15.94
C VAL A 170 -18.18 0.21 -15.79
N SER A 171 -18.34 1.06 -14.76
CA SER A 171 -17.31 2.03 -14.40
C SER A 171 -16.13 1.32 -13.72
N PRO A 172 -14.86 1.67 -14.04
CA PRO A 172 -13.72 1.17 -13.30
C PRO A 172 -13.83 1.61 -11.83
N SER A 173 -13.45 0.71 -10.93
CA SER A 173 -13.53 0.91 -9.48
C SER A 173 -12.40 0.20 -8.73
N GLY A 174 -11.29 -0.05 -9.44
CA GLY A 174 -10.06 -0.54 -8.86
C GLY A 174 -9.34 0.57 -8.10
N ARG A 175 -8.66 0.23 -7.02
CA ARG A 175 -7.74 1.11 -6.29
C ARG A 175 -6.39 0.42 -6.23
N LEU A 176 -5.30 1.17 -6.43
CA LEU A 176 -3.95 0.64 -6.38
C LEU A 176 -3.63 0.07 -4.99
N ALA A 177 -3.24 -1.21 -4.93
CA ALA A 177 -2.73 -1.84 -3.71
C ALA A 177 -1.23 -1.57 -3.50
N GLU A 178 -0.55 -1.05 -4.52
CA GLU A 178 0.88 -0.72 -4.53
C GLU A 178 1.05 0.72 -5.02
N THR A 179 2.00 1.46 -4.43
CA THR A 179 2.38 2.78 -4.95
C THR A 179 3.15 2.60 -6.25
N MET A 180 2.81 3.37 -7.29
CA MET A 180 3.61 3.45 -8.52
C MET A 180 4.64 4.58 -8.37
N PRO A 181 5.93 4.27 -8.11
CA PRO A 181 6.94 5.30 -7.92
C PRO A 181 7.37 5.91 -9.25
N LEU A 182 7.98 7.08 -9.20
CA LEU A 182 8.59 7.69 -10.39
C LEU A 182 9.74 6.83 -10.94
N ARG A 183 10.53 6.21 -10.05
CA ARG A 183 11.69 5.37 -10.38
C ARG A 183 11.90 4.28 -9.32
N LEU A 184 12.57 3.20 -9.70
CA LEU A 184 12.92 2.10 -8.77
C LEU A 184 13.78 2.60 -7.59
N GLN A 185 14.69 3.54 -7.88
CA GLN A 185 15.61 4.16 -6.92
C GLN A 185 14.90 4.92 -5.80
N ASP A 186 13.65 5.31 -6.02
CA ASP A 186 12.87 6.06 -5.04
C ASP A 186 12.22 5.12 -4.00
N THR A 187 12.28 3.80 -4.21
CA THR A 187 11.73 2.82 -3.26
C THR A 187 12.58 2.76 -1.98
N PRO A 188 11.95 2.64 -0.79
CA PRO A 188 12.68 2.69 0.48
C PRO A 188 13.67 1.54 0.66
N ALA A 189 13.41 0.39 0.04
CA ALA A 189 14.28 -0.78 0.11
C ALA A 189 15.43 -0.76 -0.92
N TYR A 190 15.49 0.23 -1.82
CA TYR A 190 16.40 0.21 -2.98
C TYR A 190 17.88 0.00 -2.62
N LEU A 191 18.33 0.62 -1.52
CA LEU A 191 19.74 0.51 -1.10
C LEU A 191 20.09 -0.84 -0.45
N ASN A 192 19.09 -1.56 0.08
CA ASN A 192 19.31 -2.80 0.80
C ASN A 192 18.94 -4.04 -0.02
N PHE A 193 18.25 -3.88 -1.14
CA PHE A 193 17.82 -4.96 -2.01
C PHE A 193 18.82 -5.18 -3.16
N PRO A 194 19.19 -6.42 -3.53
CA PRO A 194 18.69 -7.71 -3.02
C PRO A 194 19.45 -8.24 -1.78
N GLY A 195 20.34 -7.44 -1.21
CA GLY A 195 21.21 -7.82 -0.09
C GLY A 195 22.60 -8.28 -0.54
N GLU A 196 23.40 -8.71 0.43
CA GLU A 196 24.79 -9.16 0.27
C GLU A 196 25.04 -10.40 1.13
N ASP A 197 25.89 -11.32 0.67
CA ASP A 197 26.32 -12.51 1.44
C ASP A 197 25.20 -13.35 2.08
N ARG A 198 24.06 -13.49 1.38
CA ARG A 198 22.83 -14.20 1.85
C ARG A 198 22.11 -13.49 2.99
N HIS A 199 22.33 -12.19 3.15
CA HIS A 199 21.67 -11.37 4.15
C HIS A 199 21.10 -10.09 3.51
N VAL A 200 19.84 -9.78 3.82
CA VAL A 200 19.17 -8.54 3.42
C VAL A 200 18.72 -7.79 4.67
N ARG A 201 19.13 -6.53 4.79
CA ARG A 201 18.79 -5.67 5.92
C ARG A 201 17.54 -4.86 5.57
N TYR A 202 16.47 -5.00 6.33
CA TYR A 202 15.25 -4.22 6.14
C TYR A 202 15.43 -2.84 6.80
N GLY A 203 16.35 -2.05 6.26
CA GLY A 203 16.82 -0.78 6.85
C GLY A 203 15.77 0.33 6.83
N GLU A 204 14.76 0.21 6.00
CA GLU A 204 13.60 1.11 5.94
C GLU A 204 12.64 0.96 7.13
N GLY A 205 12.76 -0.15 7.89
CA GLY A 205 11.91 -0.44 9.04
C GLY A 205 10.42 -0.45 8.68
N ILE A 206 9.62 0.34 9.40
CA ILE A 206 8.16 0.44 9.17
C ILE A 206 7.79 1.32 7.96
N HIS A 207 8.75 2.06 7.41
CA HIS A 207 8.53 2.96 6.28
C HIS A 207 8.63 2.17 4.96
N VAL A 208 7.65 1.30 4.73
CA VAL A 208 7.52 0.50 3.50
C VAL A 208 6.38 1.05 2.64
N GLY A 209 6.64 1.22 1.34
CA GLY A 209 5.65 1.72 0.39
C GLY A 209 5.20 3.15 0.71
N TYR A 210 3.89 3.41 0.63
CA TYR A 210 3.32 4.75 0.85
C TYR A 210 3.68 5.35 2.22
N ARG A 211 3.91 4.51 3.25
CA ARG A 211 4.35 4.98 4.57
C ARG A 211 5.66 5.77 4.50
N TYR A 212 6.59 5.36 3.64
CA TYR A 212 7.83 6.08 3.38
C TYR A 212 7.58 7.33 2.54
N TYR A 213 6.93 7.17 1.37
CA TYR A 213 6.76 8.27 0.43
C TYR A 213 6.00 9.44 1.06
N ASP A 214 5.01 9.16 1.91
CA ASP A 214 4.25 10.18 2.61
C ASP A 214 5.07 10.80 3.77
N ALA A 215 5.90 10.01 4.47
CA ALA A 215 6.76 10.51 5.55
C ALA A 215 7.88 11.45 5.08
N VAL A 216 8.39 11.26 3.86
CA VAL A 216 9.44 12.10 3.29
C VAL A 216 8.94 13.02 2.17
N GLU A 217 7.60 13.15 2.05
CA GLU A 217 6.92 14.00 1.06
C GLU A 217 7.41 13.78 -0.39
N ARG A 218 7.76 12.53 -0.72
CA ARG A 218 8.28 12.16 -2.03
C ARG A 218 7.15 12.10 -3.05
N GLU A 219 7.36 12.65 -4.24
CA GLU A 219 6.45 12.48 -5.37
C GLU A 219 6.44 11.03 -5.88
N VAL A 220 5.27 10.61 -6.36
CA VAL A 220 5.00 9.29 -6.93
C VAL A 220 4.07 9.49 -8.13
N SER A 221 4.13 8.62 -9.15
CA SER A 221 3.22 8.74 -10.30
C SER A 221 1.78 8.53 -9.87
N TYR A 222 1.52 7.44 -9.14
CA TYR A 222 0.19 7.16 -8.60
C TYR A 222 0.31 6.65 -7.15
N PRO A 223 -0.34 7.31 -6.18
CA PRO A 223 -0.24 6.96 -4.77
C PRO A 223 -0.99 5.67 -4.44
N PHE A 224 -0.69 5.09 -3.27
CA PHE A 224 -1.46 3.97 -2.74
C PHE A 224 -2.95 4.33 -2.64
N GLY A 225 -3.81 3.39 -3.02
CA GLY A 225 -5.24 3.58 -3.04
C GLY A 225 -5.75 4.48 -4.17
N HIS A 226 -4.91 4.94 -5.10
CA HIS A 226 -5.36 5.73 -6.26
C HIS A 226 -6.22 4.90 -7.22
N GLY A 227 -7.19 5.56 -7.88
CA GLY A 227 -8.00 4.96 -8.93
C GLY A 227 -9.00 5.98 -9.47
N LEU A 228 -9.27 5.92 -10.76
CA LEU A 228 -10.27 6.77 -11.40
C LEU A 228 -11.58 5.99 -11.63
N SER A 229 -12.63 6.73 -11.92
CA SER A 229 -13.97 6.24 -12.21
C SER A 229 -14.55 7.08 -13.35
N TYR A 230 -15.51 6.53 -14.10
CA TYR A 230 -16.26 7.29 -15.11
C TYR A 230 -17.31 8.23 -14.49
N THR A 231 -17.49 8.16 -13.17
CA THR A 231 -18.31 9.08 -12.38
C THR A 231 -17.48 9.75 -11.28
N THR A 232 -18.02 10.82 -10.70
CA THR A 232 -17.40 11.55 -9.58
C THR A 232 -18.13 11.26 -8.28
N PHE A 233 -17.39 11.34 -7.18
CA PHE A 233 -17.95 11.17 -5.84
C PHE A 233 -17.59 12.37 -4.96
N GLU A 234 -18.49 12.76 -4.08
CA GLU A 234 -18.26 13.77 -3.03
C GLU A 234 -18.41 13.14 -1.65
N TYR A 235 -17.68 13.69 -0.68
CA TYR A 235 -17.58 13.17 0.68
C TYR A 235 -18.00 14.30 1.63
N ALA A 236 -18.89 14.01 2.58
CA ALA A 236 -19.37 14.97 3.56
C ALA A 236 -19.64 14.32 4.93
N ASP A 237 -19.94 15.15 5.92
CA ASP A 237 -20.45 14.75 7.24
C ASP A 237 -19.60 13.71 7.98
N LEU A 238 -18.27 13.89 7.96
CA LEU A 238 -17.37 13.08 8.78
C LEU A 238 -17.75 13.25 10.25
N ALA A 239 -17.94 12.13 10.94
CA ALA A 239 -18.11 12.09 12.37
C ALA A 239 -17.31 10.92 12.94
N VAL A 240 -16.47 11.22 13.93
CA VAL A 240 -15.75 10.23 14.72
C VAL A 240 -16.35 10.19 16.13
N THR A 241 -16.86 9.05 16.55
CA THR A 241 -17.53 8.89 17.86
C THR A 241 -16.86 7.78 18.66
N ALA A 242 -16.43 8.09 19.88
CA ALA A 242 -15.95 7.07 20.81
C ALA A 242 -17.08 6.09 21.14
N LEU A 243 -16.76 4.79 21.12
CA LEU A 243 -17.70 3.75 21.46
C LEU A 243 -17.42 3.25 22.87
N GLU A 244 -18.47 3.15 23.67
CA GLU A 244 -18.40 2.54 24.99
C GLU A 244 -17.94 1.08 24.88
N ALA A 245 -17.18 0.62 25.88
CA ALA A 245 -16.85 -0.78 26.00
C ALA A 245 -18.14 -1.59 26.14
N SER A 246 -18.36 -2.55 25.24
CA SER A 246 -19.41 -3.54 25.39
C SER A 246 -19.05 -4.40 26.59
N GLY A 247 -19.97 -4.54 27.55
CA GLY A 247 -19.81 -5.48 28.67
C GLY A 247 -19.90 -6.95 28.25
N ASP A 248 -19.87 -7.23 26.95
CA ASP A 248 -19.97 -8.58 26.37
C ASP A 248 -18.57 -9.18 26.22
N GLN A 249 -18.41 -10.40 26.70
CA GLN A 249 -17.11 -11.07 26.77
C GLN A 249 -16.56 -11.48 25.39
N HIS A 250 -17.34 -11.34 24.32
CA HIS A 250 -16.92 -11.69 22.96
C HIS A 250 -16.07 -10.61 22.27
N ASP A 251 -16.03 -9.39 22.82
CA ASP A 251 -15.38 -8.23 22.19
C ASP A 251 -14.02 -7.85 22.82
N HIS A 252 -13.49 -8.66 23.75
CA HIS A 252 -12.25 -8.36 24.46
C HIS A 252 -11.04 -8.19 23.52
N TRP A 253 -11.02 -8.88 22.38
CA TRP A 253 -9.93 -8.77 21.40
C TRP A 253 -9.83 -7.38 20.74
N MET A 254 -10.90 -6.57 20.80
CA MET A 254 -10.96 -5.24 20.20
C MET A 254 -10.42 -4.12 21.11
N GLY A 255 -10.12 -4.45 22.37
CA GLY A 255 -9.63 -3.49 23.37
C GLY A 255 -10.70 -2.50 23.87
N PRO A 256 -10.41 -1.74 24.94
CA PRO A 256 -11.35 -0.77 25.52
C PRO A 256 -11.48 0.52 24.71
N ILE A 257 -10.49 0.84 23.85
CA ILE A 257 -10.49 2.07 23.05
C ILE A 257 -11.06 1.76 21.67
N ARG A 258 -12.22 2.34 21.35
CA ARG A 258 -12.90 2.11 20.08
C ARG A 258 -13.54 3.38 19.54
N PHE A 259 -13.51 3.55 18.23
CA PHE A 259 -14.19 4.65 17.55
C PHE A 259 -15.03 4.12 16.39
N SER A 260 -16.23 4.66 16.21
CA SER A 260 -16.96 4.60 14.96
C SER A 260 -16.61 5.81 14.12
N VAL A 261 -16.25 5.58 12.87
CA VAL A 261 -15.95 6.63 11.89
C VAL A 261 -16.99 6.53 10.80
N SER A 262 -17.74 7.61 10.59
CA SER A 262 -18.80 7.64 9.58
C SER A 262 -18.68 8.84 8.66
N ALA A 263 -18.98 8.65 7.37
CA ALA A 263 -18.99 9.72 6.37
C ALA A 263 -20.07 9.43 5.31
N THR A 264 -20.67 10.49 4.78
CA THR A 264 -21.62 10.41 3.66
C THR A 264 -20.83 10.47 2.35
N VAL A 265 -21.11 9.54 1.44
CA VAL A 265 -20.56 9.54 0.08
C VAL A 265 -21.69 9.65 -0.93
N THR A 266 -21.56 10.58 -1.86
CA THR A 266 -22.56 10.86 -2.90
C THR A 266 -21.94 10.66 -4.27
N ASN A 267 -22.62 9.94 -5.16
CA ASN A 267 -22.24 9.93 -6.58
C ASN A 267 -22.78 11.19 -7.25
N THR A 268 -21.89 12.09 -7.64
CA THR A 268 -22.25 13.37 -8.25
C THR A 268 -22.13 13.39 -9.77
N GLY A 269 -21.61 12.31 -10.36
CA GLY A 269 -21.47 12.21 -11.81
C GLY A 269 -22.66 11.55 -12.50
N PRO A 270 -22.58 11.41 -13.84
CA PRO A 270 -23.73 11.06 -14.66
C PRO A 270 -24.00 9.56 -14.77
N VAL A 271 -23.10 8.70 -14.29
CA VAL A 271 -23.21 7.23 -14.43
C VAL A 271 -23.10 6.53 -13.08
N ALA A 272 -23.69 5.34 -12.98
CA ALA A 272 -23.53 4.50 -11.79
C ALA A 272 -22.06 4.08 -11.64
N GLY A 273 -21.57 4.08 -10.40
CA GLY A 273 -20.18 3.76 -10.10
C GLY A 273 -20.03 3.12 -8.73
N LYS A 274 -18.82 2.62 -8.46
CA LYS A 274 -18.46 2.11 -7.14
C LYS A 274 -17.27 2.89 -6.59
N GLU A 275 -17.39 3.34 -5.35
CA GLU A 275 -16.35 4.08 -4.63
C GLU A 275 -15.78 3.22 -3.51
N VAL A 276 -14.47 3.29 -3.29
CA VAL A 276 -13.76 2.68 -2.16
C VAL A 276 -13.34 3.79 -1.21
N VAL A 277 -14.14 3.97 -0.17
CA VAL A 277 -13.89 4.89 0.94
C VAL A 277 -12.75 4.32 1.78
N GLN A 278 -11.66 5.07 1.93
CA GLN A 278 -10.46 4.64 2.66
C GLN A 278 -10.29 5.44 3.94
N LEU A 279 -10.04 4.76 5.05
CA LEU A 279 -9.82 5.32 6.38
C LEU A 279 -8.36 5.24 6.76
N TYR A 280 -7.76 6.40 6.99
CA TYR A 280 -6.36 6.57 7.38
C TYR A 280 -6.27 7.18 8.79
N VAL A 281 -5.25 6.76 9.54
CA VAL A 281 -5.01 7.22 10.91
C VAL A 281 -3.55 7.62 11.08
N GLY A 282 -3.31 8.80 11.66
CA GLY A 282 -1.97 9.32 11.99
C GLY A 282 -1.88 9.80 13.44
N ALA A 283 -0.96 9.24 14.22
CA ALA A 283 -0.75 9.69 15.60
C ALA A 283 0.12 10.95 15.63
N ARG A 284 -0.32 11.99 16.34
CA ARG A 284 0.43 13.25 16.52
C ARG A 284 1.26 13.18 17.79
N GLY A 285 2.56 13.50 17.69
CA GLY A 285 3.43 13.57 18.87
C GLY A 285 3.81 12.22 19.50
N SER A 286 3.74 11.12 18.74
CA SER A 286 4.18 9.78 19.17
C SER A 286 5.62 9.80 19.68
N SER A 287 5.91 9.03 20.74
CA SER A 287 7.27 8.92 21.31
C SER A 287 8.22 8.12 20.40
N VAL A 288 7.67 7.30 19.51
CA VAL A 288 8.40 6.54 18.50
C VAL A 288 8.14 7.09 17.10
N PRO A 289 9.07 6.89 16.14
CA PRO A 289 8.78 7.16 14.73
C PRO A 289 7.59 6.33 14.25
N ARG A 290 6.62 6.99 13.61
CA ARG A 290 5.44 6.36 13.01
C ARG A 290 5.23 6.90 11.59
N PRO A 291 4.58 6.13 10.71
CA PRO A 291 4.12 6.67 9.43
C PRO A 291 3.19 7.85 9.68
N VAL A 292 3.26 8.87 8.81
CA VAL A 292 2.37 10.05 8.89
C VAL A 292 0.91 9.64 8.95
N ARG A 293 0.56 8.57 8.22
CA ARG A 293 -0.76 7.95 8.25
C ARG A 293 -0.67 6.48 7.84
N GLU A 294 -1.62 5.70 8.30
CA GLU A 294 -1.77 4.29 7.99
C GLU A 294 -3.23 3.97 7.64
N LEU A 295 -3.47 3.19 6.57
CA LEU A 295 -4.78 2.63 6.26
C LEU A 295 -5.21 1.70 7.41
N LYS A 296 -6.39 1.95 7.98
CA LYS A 296 -7.00 1.11 9.05
C LYS A 296 -8.33 0.49 8.65
N GLY A 297 -8.95 0.96 7.57
CA GLY A 297 -10.16 0.36 7.06
C GLY A 297 -10.54 0.90 5.69
N PHE A 298 -11.44 0.18 5.01
CA PHE A 298 -12.06 0.66 3.79
C PHE A 298 -13.43 0.02 3.60
N ALA A 299 -14.29 0.69 2.84
CA ALA A 299 -15.58 0.14 2.41
C ALA A 299 -15.81 0.47 0.94
N LYS A 300 -16.37 -0.50 0.21
CA LYS A 300 -16.75 -0.31 -1.20
C LYS A 300 -18.27 -0.15 -1.29
N VAL A 301 -18.73 0.98 -1.80
CA VAL A 301 -20.14 1.30 -2.00
C VAL A 301 -20.46 1.39 -3.48
N ALA A 302 -21.68 1.01 -3.87
CA ALA A 302 -22.18 1.15 -5.23
C ALA A 302 -23.32 2.17 -5.21
N LEU A 303 -23.24 3.19 -6.06
CA LEU A 303 -24.16 4.33 -6.03
C LEU A 303 -24.62 4.68 -7.44
N ALA A 304 -25.92 4.82 -7.61
CA ALA A 304 -26.52 5.42 -8.80
C ALA A 304 -26.24 6.95 -8.85
N PRO A 305 -26.38 7.61 -10.02
CA PRO A 305 -26.25 9.07 -10.11
C PRO A 305 -27.15 9.80 -9.11
N GLY A 306 -26.55 10.70 -8.32
CA GLY A 306 -27.24 11.48 -7.27
C GLY A 306 -27.51 10.71 -5.98
N GLU A 307 -27.20 9.42 -5.88
CA GLU A 307 -27.40 8.63 -4.67
C GLU A 307 -26.32 8.91 -3.63
N SER A 308 -26.74 9.00 -2.37
CA SER A 308 -25.87 9.13 -1.20
C SER A 308 -25.99 7.92 -0.27
N GLN A 309 -24.85 7.48 0.27
CA GLN A 309 -24.80 6.44 1.30
C GLN A 309 -23.88 6.88 2.46
N ARG A 310 -24.34 6.69 3.70
CA ARG A 310 -23.47 6.82 4.88
C ARG A 310 -22.67 5.54 5.08
N VAL A 311 -21.36 5.65 5.02
CA VAL A 311 -20.40 4.57 5.28
C VAL A 311 -20.01 4.62 6.74
N ASN A 312 -19.95 3.46 7.40
CA ASN A 312 -19.49 3.31 8.78
C ASN A 312 -18.29 2.35 8.81
N LEU A 313 -17.20 2.81 9.42
CA LEU A 313 -15.97 2.08 9.66
C LEU A 313 -15.66 2.13 11.16
N PHE A 314 -14.76 1.26 11.62
CA PHE A 314 -14.42 1.14 13.03
C PHE A 314 -12.91 1.16 13.21
N LEU A 315 -12.47 1.84 14.27
CA LEU A 315 -11.10 1.78 14.77
C LEU A 315 -11.12 1.06 16.11
N THR A 316 -10.26 0.07 16.23
CA THR A 316 -9.98 -0.67 17.46
C THR A 316 -8.74 -0.12 18.15
N GLU A 317 -8.49 -0.59 19.37
CA GLU A 317 -7.28 -0.24 20.11
C GLU A 317 -6.02 -0.60 19.32
N ARG A 318 -6.02 -1.77 18.66
CA ARG A 318 -4.89 -2.21 17.85
C ARG A 318 -4.66 -1.29 16.64
N ASP A 319 -5.68 -0.69 16.07
CA ASP A 319 -5.50 0.26 14.96
C ASP A 319 -4.69 1.49 15.36
N LEU A 320 -4.78 1.87 16.63
CA LEU A 320 -4.07 3.01 17.22
C LEU A 320 -2.68 2.62 17.75
N ALA A 321 -2.49 1.35 18.10
CA ALA A 321 -1.27 0.84 18.70
C ALA A 321 -0.08 0.75 17.74
N TYR A 322 1.13 0.78 18.31
CA TYR A 322 2.38 0.39 17.67
C TYR A 322 3.04 -0.77 18.45
N TRP A 323 3.96 -1.49 17.81
CA TRP A 323 4.71 -2.55 18.48
C TRP A 323 5.92 -1.95 19.20
N SER A 324 5.98 -2.11 20.52
CA SER A 324 7.13 -1.72 21.32
C SER A 324 7.98 -2.95 21.63
N THR A 325 9.23 -2.95 21.18
CA THR A 325 10.20 -3.97 21.57
C THR A 325 10.57 -3.89 23.06
N ARG A 326 10.47 -2.71 23.68
CA ARG A 326 10.74 -2.51 25.10
C ARG A 326 9.64 -3.11 25.98
N ALA A 327 8.38 -3.03 25.54
CA ALA A 327 7.25 -3.62 26.23
C ALA A 327 6.97 -5.08 25.80
N ASP A 328 7.68 -5.57 24.78
CA ASP A 328 7.39 -6.84 24.09
C ASP A 328 5.90 -7.00 23.71
N GLY A 329 5.31 -5.93 23.19
CA GLY A 329 3.86 -5.86 23.02
C GLY A 329 3.34 -4.66 22.25
N TRP A 330 2.03 -4.69 21.98
CA TRP A 330 1.31 -3.56 21.42
C TRP A 330 1.08 -2.48 22.47
N VAL A 331 1.40 -1.25 22.13
CA VAL A 331 1.29 -0.09 23.00
C VAL A 331 0.44 0.98 22.33
N VAL A 332 -0.50 1.55 23.08
CA VAL A 332 -1.28 2.71 22.69
C VAL A 332 -0.82 3.91 23.50
N GLU A 333 -0.54 5.01 22.82
CA GLU A 333 -0.25 6.28 23.46
C GLU A 333 -1.53 7.11 23.56
N PRO A 334 -1.84 7.67 24.74
CA PRO A 334 -2.85 8.72 24.80
C PRO A 334 -2.34 9.95 24.06
N GLY A 335 -3.25 10.69 23.43
CA GLY A 335 -2.90 11.88 22.65
C GLY A 335 -3.81 12.13 21.47
N GLU A 336 -3.43 13.09 20.64
CA GLU A 336 -4.17 13.45 19.44
C GLU A 336 -3.90 12.48 18.29
N VAL A 337 -4.98 12.03 17.67
CA VAL A 337 -4.94 11.18 16.49
C VAL A 337 -5.74 11.85 15.38
N GLU A 338 -5.09 12.02 14.23
CA GLU A 338 -5.76 12.45 13.01
C GLU A 338 -6.45 11.24 12.37
N VAL A 339 -7.75 11.39 12.12
CA VAL A 339 -8.59 10.44 11.40
C VAL A 339 -8.98 11.08 10.08
N ALA A 340 -8.59 10.47 8.98
CA ALA A 340 -8.86 10.99 7.64
C ALA A 340 -9.60 9.97 6.77
N VAL A 341 -10.55 10.47 6.00
CA VAL A 341 -11.31 9.69 5.03
C VAL A 341 -11.07 10.26 3.63
N GLY A 342 -10.75 9.38 2.69
CA GLY A 342 -10.36 9.78 1.33
C GLY A 342 -10.65 8.73 0.26
N ALA A 343 -10.31 9.09 -0.97
CA ALA A 343 -10.36 8.22 -2.15
C ALA A 343 -8.98 7.63 -2.52
N SER A 344 -7.90 8.09 -1.88
CA SER A 344 -6.55 7.50 -1.91
C SER A 344 -5.72 7.98 -0.71
N SER A 345 -4.49 7.49 -0.52
CA SER A 345 -3.61 7.96 0.58
C SER A 345 -3.25 9.45 0.49
N ARG A 346 -3.40 10.05 -0.72
CA ARG A 346 -3.12 11.47 -1.01
C ARG A 346 -4.32 12.27 -1.54
N ASP A 347 -5.50 11.67 -1.62
CA ASP A 347 -6.78 12.35 -1.87
C ASP A 347 -7.64 12.18 -0.61
N LEU A 348 -7.21 12.85 0.46
CA LEU A 348 -7.93 12.92 1.73
C LEU A 348 -8.92 14.08 1.66
N ARG A 349 -10.20 13.77 1.80
CA ARG A 349 -11.29 14.73 1.57
C ARG A 349 -11.86 15.28 2.85
N LEU A 350 -11.87 14.45 3.89
CA LEU A 350 -12.34 14.79 5.22
C LEU A 350 -11.29 14.40 6.24
N THR A 351 -11.11 15.22 7.27
CA THR A 351 -10.17 14.96 8.36
C THR A 351 -10.74 15.51 9.66
N GLU A 352 -10.57 14.75 10.73
CA GLU A 352 -10.96 15.12 12.09
C GLU A 352 -9.83 14.71 13.04
N VAL A 353 -9.63 15.48 14.11
CA VAL A 353 -8.67 15.12 15.17
C VAL A 353 -9.47 14.69 16.38
N VAL A 354 -9.16 13.50 16.90
CA VAL A 354 -9.73 12.98 18.14
C VAL A 354 -8.66 12.73 19.18
N THR A 355 -9.05 12.79 20.45
CA THR A 355 -8.14 12.49 21.56
C THR A 355 -8.36 11.05 22.02
N VAL A 356 -7.29 10.27 21.98
CA VAL A 356 -7.22 8.97 22.65
C VAL A 356 -6.91 9.22 24.11
N THR A 357 -7.81 8.83 25.00
CA THR A 357 -7.64 8.96 26.46
C THR A 357 -7.20 7.63 27.05
N GLY A 358 -6.29 7.68 28.01
CA GLY A 358 -5.79 6.51 28.74
C GLY A 358 -4.61 6.89 29.61
N PRO A 359 -4.19 6.01 30.53
CA PRO A 359 -2.92 6.20 31.22
C PRO A 359 -1.77 6.19 30.21
N PRO A 360 -0.66 6.89 30.48
CA PRO A 360 0.55 6.76 29.67
C PRO A 360 1.03 5.29 29.70
N PRO A 361 1.66 4.82 28.61
CA PRO A 361 2.18 3.47 28.57
C PRO A 361 3.27 3.28 29.63
N THR A 362 3.19 2.17 30.35
CA THR A 362 4.22 1.78 31.31
C THR A 362 5.19 0.82 30.63
N PHE A 363 6.48 1.09 30.72
CA PHE A 363 7.53 0.25 30.15
C PHE A 363 8.33 -0.43 31.27
N PRO A 364 8.80 -1.68 31.05
CA PRO A 364 9.72 -2.32 31.96
C PRO A 364 10.94 -1.44 32.27
N LEU A 365 11.34 -1.42 33.54
CA LEU A 365 12.57 -0.79 33.99
C LEU A 365 13.71 -1.80 33.92
N ASP A 366 14.89 -1.31 33.57
CA ASP A 366 16.13 -2.07 33.55
C ASP A 366 17.30 -1.19 34.02
N ARG A 367 18.52 -1.75 34.03
CA ARG A 367 19.73 -1.02 34.43
C ARG A 367 20.07 0.16 33.52
N SER A 368 19.59 0.18 32.28
CA SER A 368 19.80 1.28 31.35
C SER A 368 18.77 2.39 31.52
N SER A 369 17.69 2.12 32.26
CA SER A 369 16.62 3.07 32.51
C SER A 369 17.11 4.31 33.24
N THR A 370 16.69 5.44 32.70
CA THR A 370 17.03 6.79 33.12
C THR A 370 16.23 7.24 34.33
N LEU A 371 16.74 8.23 35.06
CA LEU A 371 16.02 8.82 36.20
C LEU A 371 14.58 9.23 35.84
N LYS A 372 14.39 9.80 34.65
CA LYS A 372 13.08 10.20 34.16
C LYS A 372 12.15 8.99 33.99
N GLU A 373 12.62 7.90 33.39
CA GLU A 373 11.82 6.68 33.20
C GLU A 373 11.43 6.04 34.55
N TRP A 374 12.31 6.09 35.55
CA TRP A 374 12.00 5.64 36.91
C TRP A 374 10.89 6.50 37.55
N LEU A 375 10.95 7.83 37.41
CA LEU A 375 9.95 8.75 37.94
C LEU A 375 8.60 8.68 37.19
N GLU A 376 8.60 8.29 35.92
CA GLU A 376 7.38 8.10 35.12
C GLU A 376 6.74 6.72 35.36
N HIS A 377 7.47 5.76 35.93
CA HIS A 377 6.95 4.43 36.21
C HIS A 377 6.10 4.41 37.50
N PRO A 378 4.89 3.84 37.52
CA PRO A 378 3.99 3.90 38.67
C PRO A 378 4.60 3.33 39.96
N VAL A 379 5.21 2.13 39.89
CA VAL A 379 5.90 1.50 41.04
C VAL A 379 7.30 2.09 41.28
N GLY A 380 8.10 2.25 40.22
CA GLY A 380 9.46 2.79 40.30
C GLY A 380 9.55 4.20 40.88
N HIS A 381 8.54 5.04 40.63
CA HIS A 381 8.44 6.40 41.18
C HIS A 381 8.45 6.36 42.71
N GLU A 382 7.54 5.59 43.31
CA GLU A 382 7.39 5.50 44.76
C GLU A 382 8.66 4.97 45.41
N LEU A 383 9.23 3.89 44.86
CA LEU A 383 10.45 3.28 45.37
C LEU A 383 11.66 4.22 45.25
N LEU A 384 11.77 4.96 44.15
CA LEU A 384 12.85 5.90 43.93
C LEU A 384 12.76 7.10 44.87
N LEU A 385 11.56 7.68 45.07
CA LEU A 385 11.37 8.78 46.01
C LEU A 385 11.69 8.38 47.45
N ASP A 386 11.30 7.18 47.87
CA ASP A 386 11.62 6.67 49.21
C ASP A 386 13.15 6.56 49.43
N VAL A 387 13.88 6.05 48.43
CA VAL A 387 15.34 5.97 48.46
C VAL A 387 16.00 7.35 48.47
N LEU A 388 15.48 8.31 47.70
CA LEU A 388 16.01 9.68 47.67
C LEU A 388 15.76 10.42 48.99
N ALA A 389 14.58 10.25 49.60
CA ALA A 389 14.22 10.87 50.87
C ALA A 389 15.08 10.34 52.03
N HIS A 390 15.41 9.05 52.02
CA HIS A 390 16.17 8.37 53.08
C HIS A 390 17.64 8.14 52.71
N SER A 391 18.19 8.94 51.78
CA SER A 391 19.57 8.78 51.36
C SER A 391 20.57 9.05 52.50
N PRO A 392 21.65 8.26 52.63
CA PRO A 392 22.72 8.51 53.61
C PRO A 392 23.39 9.88 53.47
N SER A 393 23.28 10.51 52.29
CA SER A 393 23.83 11.84 52.00
C SER A 393 22.87 13.00 52.34
N GLY A 394 21.70 12.71 52.92
CA GLY A 394 20.61 13.66 53.18
C GLY A 394 19.49 13.57 52.15
N ASP A 395 18.36 14.22 52.41
CA ASP A 395 17.18 14.19 51.52
C ASP A 395 17.50 14.79 50.13
N LEU A 396 17.41 13.95 49.10
CA LEU A 396 17.69 14.30 47.71
C LEU A 396 16.42 14.55 46.89
N THR A 397 15.23 14.45 47.47
CA THR A 397 13.95 14.70 46.75
C THR A 397 13.84 16.10 46.12
N PRO A 398 14.40 17.19 46.70
CA PRO A 398 14.34 18.51 46.05
C PRO A 398 15.04 18.56 44.68
N MET A 399 15.93 17.60 44.40
CA MET A 399 16.65 17.51 43.13
C MET A 399 15.76 17.08 41.96
N VAL A 400 14.77 16.22 42.23
CA VAL A 400 13.83 15.74 41.22
C VAL A 400 12.59 16.63 41.10
N ASP A 401 12.28 17.38 42.16
CA ASP A 401 11.20 18.38 42.16
C ASP A 401 11.59 19.67 41.41
N ASN A 402 12.90 19.94 41.22
CA ASN A 402 13.38 21.08 40.47
C ASN A 402 13.40 20.79 38.95
N PRO A 403 12.60 21.49 38.12
CA PRO A 403 12.50 21.21 36.69
C PRO A 403 13.80 21.41 35.90
N GLU A 404 14.68 22.33 36.31
CA GLU A 404 15.96 22.55 35.65
C GLU A 404 16.95 21.43 35.94
N GLN A 405 16.99 20.95 37.20
CA GLN A 405 17.83 19.84 37.59
C GLN A 405 17.34 18.51 37.01
N LEU A 406 16.02 18.29 36.96
CA LEU A 406 15.44 17.12 36.31
C LEU A 406 15.71 17.13 34.80
N ARG A 407 15.70 18.29 34.15
CA ARG A 407 16.10 18.40 32.73
C ARG A 407 17.56 18.01 32.51
N MET A 408 18.44 18.34 33.45
CA MET A 408 19.87 18.01 33.38
C MET A 408 20.16 16.54 33.70
N LEU A 409 19.54 15.99 34.74
CA LEU A 409 19.86 14.66 35.27
C LEU A 409 18.92 13.56 34.76
N GLY A 410 17.74 13.93 34.28
CA GLY A 410 16.66 13.00 33.91
C GLY A 410 17.05 11.97 32.85
N SER A 411 17.99 12.31 31.95
CA SER A 411 18.47 11.41 30.90
C SER A 411 19.63 10.49 31.32
N PHE A 412 20.13 10.62 32.55
CA PHE A 412 21.19 9.73 33.02
C PHE A 412 20.59 8.40 33.51
N PRO A 413 21.17 7.25 33.11
CA PRO A 413 20.85 5.96 33.70
C PRO A 413 21.03 5.99 35.22
N LEU A 414 20.07 5.41 35.96
CA LEU A 414 20.08 5.44 37.43
C LEU A 414 21.40 4.92 38.03
N PRO A 415 22.03 3.82 37.54
CA PRO A 415 23.33 3.37 38.04
C PRO A 415 24.47 4.39 37.87
N ARG A 416 24.42 5.25 36.85
CA ARG A 416 25.43 6.30 36.67
C ARG A 416 25.23 7.44 37.66
N LEU A 417 23.98 7.79 37.94
CA LEU A 417 23.66 8.82 38.94
C LEU A 417 24.01 8.35 40.34
N THR A 418 23.70 7.10 40.71
CA THR A 418 24.09 6.55 42.02
C THR A 418 25.60 6.56 42.18
N ALA A 419 26.37 6.20 41.14
CA ALA A 419 27.83 6.28 41.18
C ALA A 419 28.38 7.72 41.32
N MET A 420 27.69 8.72 40.74
CA MET A 420 28.09 10.14 40.84
C MET A 420 27.74 10.76 42.20
N LEU A 421 26.56 10.43 42.73
CA LEU A 421 25.99 11.04 43.95
C LEU A 421 26.36 10.26 45.22
N MET A 422 26.69 8.97 45.11
CA MET A 422 27.01 8.07 46.22
C MET A 422 28.25 7.21 45.88
N PRO A 423 29.47 7.79 45.97
CA PRO A 423 30.70 7.20 45.42
C PRO A 423 31.22 5.93 46.11
N THR A 424 30.58 5.43 47.18
CA THR A 424 30.89 4.12 47.76
C THR A 424 30.39 3.01 46.83
N ARG A 425 31.28 2.51 45.96
CA ARG A 425 31.03 1.59 44.83
C ARG A 425 30.12 0.38 45.10
N GLU A 426 30.10 -0.16 46.31
CA GLU A 426 29.29 -1.35 46.66
C GLU A 426 27.80 -1.02 46.83
N VAL A 427 27.44 0.22 47.17
CA VAL A 427 26.05 0.59 47.49
C VAL A 427 25.23 0.91 46.22
N GLY A 428 25.86 1.50 45.20
CA GLY A 428 25.14 2.04 44.04
C GLY A 428 24.62 1.02 43.02
N SER A 429 25.30 -0.12 42.86
CA SER A 429 24.90 -1.20 41.94
C SER A 429 23.84 -2.11 42.58
N ASP A 430 24.07 -2.52 43.83
CA ASP A 430 23.19 -3.41 44.59
C ASP A 430 21.84 -2.73 44.90
N LEU A 431 21.84 -1.40 45.07
CA LEU A 431 20.62 -0.61 45.23
C LEU A 431 19.72 -0.66 43.99
N VAL A 432 20.28 -0.49 42.79
CA VAL A 432 19.46 -0.51 41.57
C VAL A 432 18.91 -1.90 41.30
N ASP A 433 19.71 -2.95 41.51
CA ASP A 433 19.23 -4.34 41.37
C ASP A 433 18.14 -4.66 42.41
N GLY A 434 18.30 -4.19 43.65
CA GLY A 434 17.29 -4.34 44.70
C GLY A 434 16.00 -3.57 44.41
N LEU A 435 16.09 -2.41 43.75
CA LEU A 435 14.93 -1.65 43.30
C LEU A 435 14.22 -2.36 42.13
N LEU A 436 14.98 -2.86 41.14
CA LEU A 436 14.43 -3.61 40.01
C LEU A 436 13.69 -4.87 40.47
N ALA A 437 14.29 -5.64 41.38
CA ALA A 437 13.63 -6.83 41.95
C ALA A 437 12.33 -6.50 42.72
N GLN A 438 12.26 -5.32 43.35
CA GLN A 438 11.04 -4.86 44.00
C GLN A 438 9.97 -4.39 43.01
N VAL A 439 10.37 -3.79 41.89
CA VAL A 439 9.45 -3.46 40.79
C VAL A 439 8.88 -4.74 40.20
N ASP A 440 9.72 -5.71 39.85
CA ASP A 440 9.31 -7.00 39.27
C ASP A 440 8.43 -7.84 40.21
N GLY A 441 8.64 -7.72 41.53
CA GLY A 441 7.83 -8.42 42.53
C GLY A 441 6.49 -7.75 42.86
N ARG A 442 6.26 -6.51 42.38
CA ARG A 442 5.03 -5.72 42.61
C ARG A 442 4.25 -5.43 41.32
N ALA A 443 4.88 -5.59 40.16
CA ALA A 443 4.24 -5.59 38.84
C ALA A 443 3.48 -6.91 38.63
#